data_AF-G6YB13-F1
#
_entry.id   AF-G6YB13-F1
#
_cell.length_a   1.000
_cell.length_b   1.000
_cell.length_c   1.000
_cell.angle_alpha   90.00
_cell.angle_beta   90.00
_cell.angle_gamma   90.00
#
_symmetry.space_group_name_H-M   'P 1'
#
loop_
_entity.id
_entity.type
_entity.pdbx_description
1 polymer ?
#
loop_
_entity_poly.entity_id
_entity_poly.type
_entity_poly.pdbx_seq_one_letter_code
_entity_poly.pdbx_strand_id
1 'polypeptide(L)' 'MAARKRAANRYYSGSPSDHFDGTLFFNPNGQPPGRFADLLKWQLSGERRNGRRPIRAR' A
#
# COMPACT_ATOMS: atom_id res chain seq x y z
N MET A 1 1.00 29.22 8.29
CA MET A 1 1.50 28.28 7.27
C MET A 1 0.42 28.12 6.20
N ALA A 2 0.70 28.49 4.94
CA ALA A 2 -0.28 28.35 3.86
C ALA A 2 -0.31 26.89 3.37
N ALA A 3 -1.50 26.27 3.35
CA ALA A 3 -1.68 24.93 2.81
C ALA A 3 -1.47 24.96 1.28
N ARG A 4 -0.53 24.16 0.77
CA ARG A 4 -0.26 24.02 -0.66
C ARG A 4 -1.45 23.32 -1.32
N LYS A 5 -2.09 23.95 -2.32
CA LYS A 5 -3.12 23.27 -3.13
C LYS A 5 -2.52 22.01 -3.74
N ARG A 6 -3.10 20.85 -3.44
CA ARG A 6 -2.72 19.58 -4.06
C ARG A 6 -3.15 19.60 -5.53
N ALA A 7 -2.27 19.14 -6.41
CA ALA A 7 -2.59 19.03 -7.83
C ALA A 7 -3.75 18.06 -8.02
N ALA A 8 -4.61 18.31 -9.01
CA ALA A 8 -5.73 17.42 -9.33
C ALA A 8 -5.22 16.02 -9.70
N ASN A 9 -5.98 14.98 -9.35
CA ASN A 9 -5.64 13.60 -9.70
C ASN A 9 -5.57 13.46 -11.23
N ARG A 10 -4.41 13.08 -11.78
CA ARG A 10 -4.24 12.89 -13.22
C ARG A 10 -5.09 11.72 -13.77
N TYR A 11 -5.45 10.77 -12.91
CA TYR A 11 -6.10 9.52 -13.30
C TYR A 11 -7.62 9.53 -13.09
N TYR A 12 -8.17 10.50 -12.36
CA TYR A 12 -9.60 10.55 -12.06
C TYR A 12 -10.08 11.99 -11.92
N SER A 13 -11.09 12.36 -12.73
CA SER A 13 -11.64 13.71 -12.80
C SER A 13 -13.13 13.77 -12.43
N GLY A 14 -13.61 12.80 -11.65
CA GLY A 14 -15.00 12.78 -11.17
C GLY A 14 -15.27 13.87 -10.12
N SER A 15 -16.55 14.13 -9.85
CA SER A 15 -16.95 15.02 -8.76
C SER A 15 -16.49 14.48 -7.40
N PRO A 16 -16.27 15.34 -6.39
CA PRO A 16 -16.05 14.90 -5.02
C PRO A 16 -17.16 13.96 -4.53
N SER A 17 -16.76 12.96 -3.75
CA SER A 17 -17.65 11.92 -3.21
C SER A 17 -17.19 11.52 -1.81
N ASP A 18 -17.91 10.61 -1.16
CA ASP A 18 -17.66 10.17 0.22
C ASP A 18 -16.20 9.76 0.51
N HIS A 19 -15.46 9.35 -0.52
CA HIS A 19 -14.06 8.92 -0.42
C HIS A 19 -13.12 9.68 -1.36
N PHE A 20 -13.56 10.78 -1.99
CA PHE A 20 -12.76 11.54 -2.94
C PHE A 20 -12.95 13.05 -2.76
N ASP A 21 -11.86 13.78 -2.52
CA ASP A 21 -11.93 15.23 -2.23
C ASP A 21 -11.82 16.11 -3.50
N GLY A 22 -11.84 15.51 -4.69
CA GLY A 22 -11.56 16.21 -5.96
C GLY A 22 -10.10 16.16 -6.38
N THR A 23 -9.19 15.75 -5.48
CA THR A 23 -7.75 15.65 -5.77
C THR A 23 -7.15 14.30 -5.40
N LEU A 24 -7.63 13.64 -4.35
CA LEU A 24 -7.13 12.35 -3.87
C LEU A 24 -8.24 11.54 -3.23
N PHE A 25 -8.07 10.22 -3.28
CA PHE A 25 -8.90 9.31 -2.51
C PHE A 25 -8.44 9.29 -1.06
N PHE A 26 -9.41 9.29 -0.15
CA PHE A 26 -9.17 9.18 1.28
C PHE A 26 -10.03 8.05 1.86
N ASN A 27 -9.53 7.43 2.93
CA ASN A 27 -10.23 6.36 3.63
C ASN A 27 -10.55 6.81 5.06
N PRO A 28 -11.74 7.39 5.30
CA PRO A 28 -12.09 7.99 6.59
C PRO A 28 -12.15 6.95 7.72
N ASN A 29 -12.47 5.70 7.38
CA ASN A 29 -12.53 4.58 8.32
C ASN A 29 -11.33 3.63 8.16
N GLY A 30 -10.26 4.11 7.52
CA GLY A 30 -9.07 3.29 7.26
C GLY A 30 -8.35 2.91 8.55
N GLN A 31 -7.84 1.68 8.59
CA GLN A 31 -6.92 1.31 9.65
C GLN A 31 -5.58 2.02 9.45
N PRO A 32 -4.98 2.57 10.52
CA PRO A 32 -3.64 3.11 10.43
C PRO A 32 -2.68 1.99 9.98
N PRO A 33 -1.62 2.33 9.22
CA PRO A 33 -0.61 1.35 8.87
C PRO A 33 -0.06 0.70 10.15
N GLY A 34 0.24 -0.60 10.06
CA GLY A 34 0.85 -1.36 11.17
C GLY A 34 2.16 -0.74 11.66
N ARG A 35 2.69 -1.26 12.77
CA ARG A 35 3.93 -0.70 13.34
C ARG A 35 5.07 -0.93 12.35
N PHE A 36 6.04 -0.02 12.32
CA PHE A 36 7.24 -0.20 11.49
C PHE A 36 7.97 -1.53 11.80
N ALA A 37 7.92 -1.97 13.05
CA ALA A 37 8.46 -3.27 13.47
C ALA A 37 7.76 -4.46 12.79
N ASP A 38 6.48 -4.36 12.43
CA ASP A 38 5.75 -5.41 11.73
C ASP A 38 6.25 -5.58 10.29
N LEU A 39 6.63 -4.47 9.63
CA LEU A 39 7.27 -4.49 8.31
C LEU A 39 8.65 -5.15 8.37
N LEU A 40 9.46 -4.79 9.37
CA LEU A 40 10.78 -5.39 9.59
C LEU A 40 10.67 -6.89 9.89
N LYS A 41 9.72 -7.28 10.75
CA LYS A 41 9.44 -8.68 11.04
C LYS A 41 9.10 -9.44 9.75
N TRP A 42 8.20 -8.93 8.92
CA TRP A 42 7.89 -9.58 7.64
C TRP A 42 9.12 -9.74 6.74
N GLN A 43 9.94 -8.69 6.60
CA GLN A 43 11.12 -8.73 5.73
C GLN A 43 12.17 -9.75 6.20
N LEU A 44 12.32 -9.91 7.52
CA LEU A 44 13.31 -10.79 8.14
C LEU A 44 12.78 -12.22 8.38
N SER A 45 11.48 -12.38 8.60
CA SER A 45 10.82 -13.68 8.82
C SER A 45 10.37 -14.36 7.53
N GLY A 46 10.48 -13.69 6.37
CA GLY A 46 10.24 -14.31 5.08
C GLY A 46 11.28 -15.37 4.76
N GLU A 47 11.05 -16.62 5.17
CA GLU A 47 11.82 -17.76 4.67
C GLU A 47 11.72 -17.77 3.13
N ARG A 48 12.87 -17.61 2.47
CA ARG A 48 12.96 -17.85 1.03
C ARG A 48 12.57 -19.31 0.80
N ARG A 49 11.40 -19.55 0.22
CA ARG A 49 11.06 -20.87 -0.31
C ARG A 49 12.04 -21.19 -1.43
N ASN A 50 13.11 -21.90 -1.11
CA ASN A 50 13.99 -22.50 -2.09
C ASN A 50 13.21 -23.65 -2.72
N GLY A 51 12.57 -23.40 -3.86
CA GLY A 51 11.82 -24.38 -4.63
C GLY A 51 12.69 -25.43 -5.32
N ARG A 52 13.80 -25.85 -4.70
CA ARG A 52 14.68 -26.87 -5.26
C ARG A 52 14.02 -28.23 -5.09
N ARG A 53 13.25 -28.64 -6.08
CA ARG A 53 12.74 -30.01 -6.19
C ARG A 53 13.95 -30.93 -6.40
N PRO A 54 14.23 -31.91 -5.52
CA PRO A 54 15.21 -32.92 -5.83
C PRO A 54 14.66 -33.77 -6.97
N ILE A 55 15.34 -33.73 -8.12
CA ILE A 55 15.09 -34.64 -9.23
C ILE A 55 15.51 -36.02 -8.71
N ARG A 56 14.53 -36.89 -8.39
CA ARG A 56 14.82 -38.29 -8.09
C ARG A 56 15.32 -38.93 -9.39
N ALA A 57 16.61 -39.27 -9.43
CA ALA A 57 17.12 -40.20 -10.43
C ALA A 57 16.44 -41.56 -10.22
N ARG A 58 15.93 -42.12 -11.31
CA ARG A 58 15.37 -43.47 -11.38
C ARG A 58 16.49 -44.49 -11.36
#